data_AF-A0A397H0U0-F1
#
_entry.id   AF-A0A397H0U0-F1
#
_cell.length_a   1.000
_cell.length_b   1.000
_cell.length_c   1.000
_cell.angle_alpha   90.00
_cell.angle_beta   90.00
_cell.angle_gamma   90.00
#
_symmetry.space_group_name_H-M   'P 1'
#
loop_
_entity.id
_entity.type
_entity.pdbx_description
1 polymer ?
#
loop_
_entity_poly.entity_id
_entity_poly.type
_entity_poly.pdbx_seq_one_letter_code
_entity_poly.pdbx_strand_id
1 'polypeptide(L)'
;MNFLYNLLKFIFFIVFLVNSILCYIPSERYYHNSVIINDRLLIFAGVKNKTYSSSELIYLDLSKSFDNTNLSWNLIREGDLPIYTLGSTSIVSLDNSTIFLIGGYMANKDTNVYDFSNLVYTYDYLTSKWTTPSITGDIPIRQQMTGVIDDSGILYIFGGVTVTNILDKITMT
;
A
#
# COMPACT_ATOMS: atom_id res chain seq x y z
N MET A 1 17.34 -12.72 -47.01
CA MET A 1 16.93 -13.75 -46.04
C MET A 1 17.65 -13.65 -44.69
N ASN A 2 18.98 -13.49 -44.62
CA ASN A 2 19.70 -13.40 -43.32
C ASN A 2 19.40 -12.17 -42.45
N PHE A 3 19.15 -11.00 -43.05
CA PHE A 3 18.91 -9.77 -42.26
C PHE A 3 17.63 -9.85 -41.43
N LEU A 4 16.52 -10.29 -42.03
CA LEU A 4 15.23 -10.42 -41.34
C LEU A 4 15.27 -11.49 -40.24
N TYR A 5 15.98 -12.60 -40.47
CA TYR A 5 16.18 -13.67 -39.50
C TYR A 5 17.00 -13.20 -38.28
N ASN A 6 18.07 -12.43 -38.51
CA ASN A 6 18.90 -11.87 -37.43
C ASN A 6 18.15 -10.79 -36.64
N LEU A 7 17.33 -9.97 -37.32
CA LEU A 7 16.47 -8.98 -36.67
C LEU A 7 15.42 -9.64 -35.77
N LEU A 8 14.76 -10.70 -36.25
CA LEU A 8 13.80 -11.47 -35.44
C LEU A 8 14.46 -12.13 -34.23
N LYS A 9 15.66 -12.72 -34.38
CA LYS A 9 16.43 -13.25 -33.25
C LYS A 9 16.77 -12.17 -32.22
N PHE A 10 17.16 -10.99 -32.68
CA PHE A 10 17.49 -9.87 -31.80
C PHE A 10 16.26 -9.37 -31.03
N ILE A 11 15.11 -9.22 -31.69
CA ILE A 11 13.84 -8.85 -31.04
C ILE A 11 13.45 -9.92 -30.01
N PHE A 12 13.53 -11.20 -30.36
CA PHE A 12 13.19 -12.30 -29.45
C PHE A 12 14.13 -12.33 -28.24
N PHE A 13 15.43 -12.08 -28.43
CA PHE A 13 16.41 -11.97 -27.36
C PHE A 13 16.12 -10.77 -26.44
N ILE A 14 15.78 -9.60 -27.00
CA ILE A 14 15.36 -8.41 -26.22
C ILE A 14 14.10 -8.74 -25.41
N VAL A 15 13.08 -9.38 -26.00
CA VAL A 15 11.85 -9.76 -25.30
C VAL A 15 12.14 -10.75 -24.17
N PHE A 16 13.01 -11.73 -24.38
CA PHE A 16 13.43 -12.68 -23.34
C PHE A 16 14.24 -12.02 -22.22
N LEU A 17 15.14 -11.07 -22.55
CA LEU A 17 15.84 -10.27 -21.53
C LEU A 17 14.87 -9.43 -20.72
N VAL A 18 13.92 -8.74 -21.36
CA VAL A 18 12.93 -7.91 -20.67
C VAL A 18 12.06 -8.74 -19.73
N ASN A 19 11.66 -9.95 -20.14
CA ASN A 19 10.86 -10.86 -19.30
C ASN A 19 11.63 -11.44 -18.11
N SER A 20 12.95 -11.60 -18.22
CA SER A 20 13.79 -12.14 -17.13
C SER A 20 14.21 -11.09 -16.08
N ILE A 21 13.86 -9.82 -16.29
CA ILE A 21 14.18 -8.69 -15.38
C ILE A 21 12.98 -8.30 -14.48
N LEU A 22 11.80 -8.91 -14.65
CA LEU A 22 10.55 -8.47 -13.99
C LEU A 22 10.35 -8.93 -12.53
N CYS A 23 11.29 -9.64 -11.91
CA CYS A 23 11.16 -10.02 -10.50
C CYS A 23 11.46 -8.81 -9.59
N TYR A 24 10.44 -8.26 -8.95
CA TYR A 24 10.61 -7.17 -7.99
C TYR A 24 10.97 -7.74 -6.62
N ILE A 25 12.10 -7.35 -6.04
CA ILE A 25 12.46 -7.77 -4.69
C ILE A 25 12.07 -6.66 -3.71
N PRO A 26 11.03 -6.85 -2.88
CA PRO A 26 10.64 -5.82 -1.93
C PRO A 26 11.70 -5.63 -0.85
N SER A 27 11.93 -4.37 -0.50
CA SER A 27 12.71 -4.04 0.70
C SER A 27 11.97 -4.47 1.96
N GLU A 28 12.73 -4.86 2.99
CA GLU A 28 12.22 -5.04 4.34
C GLU A 28 11.46 -3.80 4.82
N ARG A 29 10.33 -4.04 5.50
CA ARG A 29 9.45 -2.97 5.99
C ARG A 29 8.66 -3.42 7.21
N TYR A 30 8.29 -2.47 8.07
CA TYR A 30 7.46 -2.70 9.26
C TYR A 30 6.31 -1.67 9.31
N TYR A 31 5.28 -1.95 10.12
CA TYR A 31 4.03 -1.17 10.20
C TYR A 31 3.32 -0.94 8.85
N HIS A 32 3.54 -1.85 7.90
CA HIS A 32 2.82 -1.87 6.62
C HIS A 32 1.41 -2.43 6.79
N ASN A 33 0.58 -2.24 5.76
CA ASN A 33 -0.72 -2.89 5.66
C ASN A 33 -0.62 -4.08 4.72
N SER A 34 -1.49 -5.06 4.94
CA SER A 34 -1.63 -6.19 4.04
C SER A 34 -3.09 -6.59 3.88
N VAL A 35 -3.52 -6.82 2.64
CA VAL A 35 -4.86 -7.35 2.34
C VAL A 35 -4.79 -8.39 1.23
N ILE A 36 -5.80 -9.25 1.13
CA ILE A 36 -5.90 -10.25 0.06
C ILE A 36 -7.10 -9.91 -0.82
N ILE A 37 -6.88 -9.80 -2.14
CA ILE A 37 -7.92 -9.65 -3.16
C ILE A 37 -7.57 -10.56 -4.33
N ASN A 38 -8.50 -11.43 -4.75
CA ASN A 38 -8.38 -12.30 -5.95
C ASN A 38 -7.01 -12.99 -6.07
N ASP A 39 -6.62 -13.77 -5.06
CA ASP A 39 -5.35 -14.50 -4.97
C ASP A 39 -4.09 -13.61 -5.02
N ARG A 40 -4.20 -12.35 -4.63
CA ARG A 40 -3.05 -11.45 -4.46
C ARG A 40 -2.98 -10.96 -3.03
N LEU A 41 -1.87 -11.22 -2.36
CA LEU A 41 -1.52 -10.55 -1.11
C LEU A 41 -0.92 -9.20 -1.45
N LEU A 42 -1.69 -8.13 -1.31
CA LEU A 42 -1.23 -6.76 -1.47
C LEU A 42 -0.55 -6.26 -0.20
N ILE A 43 0.57 -5.57 -0.35
CA ILE A 43 1.30 -4.91 0.73
C ILE A 43 1.58 -3.47 0.32
N PHE A 44 1.33 -2.54 1.24
CA PHE A 44 1.54 -1.11 1.00
C PHE A 44 1.77 -0.36 2.31
N ALA A 45 2.20 0.89 2.19
CA ALA A 45 2.57 1.74 3.31
C ALA A 45 3.74 1.16 4.14
N GLY A 46 3.95 1.71 5.34
CA GLY A 46 4.98 1.30 6.29
C GLY A 46 6.34 1.97 6.05
N VAL A 47 7.32 1.58 6.85
CA VAL A 47 8.66 2.18 6.85
C VAL A 47 9.70 1.15 6.42
N LYS A 48 10.56 1.54 5.48
CA LYS A 48 11.76 0.77 5.12
C LYS A 48 12.92 1.15 6.05
N ASN A 49 13.81 0.21 6.39
CA ASN A 49 14.88 0.35 7.41
C ASN A 49 15.83 1.57 7.27
N LYS A 50 15.80 2.30 6.15
CA LYS A 50 16.61 3.50 5.90
C LYS A 50 15.73 4.74 5.74
N THR A 51 15.01 5.14 6.80
CA THR A 51 14.35 6.46 6.98
C THR A 51 13.22 6.85 6.02
N TYR A 52 12.92 6.06 4.99
CA TYR A 52 11.86 6.41 4.04
C TYR A 52 10.60 5.60 4.31
N SER A 53 9.52 6.32 4.65
CA SER A 53 8.17 5.81 4.49
C SER A 53 7.96 5.38 3.04
N SER A 54 7.26 4.27 2.84
CA SER A 54 6.99 3.72 1.52
C SER A 54 5.56 4.03 1.11
N SER A 55 5.38 4.43 -0.13
CA SER A 55 4.07 4.49 -0.78
C SER A 55 3.79 3.36 -1.73
N GLU A 56 4.79 2.52 -1.99
CA GLU A 56 4.69 1.47 -3.00
C GLU A 56 3.55 0.52 -2.66
N LEU A 57 2.79 0.17 -3.70
CA LEU A 57 1.89 -0.95 -3.66
C LEU A 57 2.54 -2.14 -4.37
N ILE A 58 2.76 -3.20 -3.62
CA ILE A 58 3.33 -4.44 -4.13
C ILE A 58 2.33 -5.57 -3.90
N TYR A 59 2.44 -6.66 -4.66
CA TYR A 59 1.68 -7.86 -4.36
C TYR A 59 2.51 -9.13 -4.56
N LEU A 60 2.16 -10.15 -3.77
CA LEU A 60 2.55 -11.53 -3.99
C LEU A 60 1.41 -12.27 -4.67
N ASP A 61 1.71 -12.92 -5.80
CA ASP A 61 0.78 -13.79 -6.50
C ASP A 61 0.62 -15.12 -5.75
N LEU A 62 -0.56 -15.35 -5.19
CA LEU A 62 -0.93 -16.54 -4.42
C LEU A 62 -1.60 -17.61 -5.30
N SER A 63 -1.84 -17.36 -6.59
CA SER A 63 -2.37 -18.38 -7.51
C SER A 63 -1.36 -19.51 -7.78
N LYS A 64 -0.09 -19.27 -7.48
CA LYS A 64 1.00 -20.23 -7.59
C LYS A 64 1.28 -20.87 -6.24
N SER A 65 1.77 -22.11 -6.26
CA SER A 65 2.27 -22.78 -5.06
C SER A 65 3.36 -21.92 -4.40
N PHE A 66 3.26 -21.74 -3.09
CA PHE A 66 4.19 -20.92 -2.33
C PHE A 66 5.58 -21.56 -2.28
N ASP A 67 6.55 -20.93 -2.95
CA ASP A 67 7.96 -21.33 -2.96
C ASP A 67 8.81 -20.24 -2.29
N ASN A 68 9.41 -20.57 -1.14
CA ASN A 68 10.25 -19.66 -0.36
C ASN A 68 11.54 -19.23 -1.07
N THR A 69 11.89 -19.87 -2.19
CA THR A 69 13.08 -19.55 -2.98
C THR A 69 12.78 -18.64 -4.17
N ASN A 70 11.54 -18.64 -4.66
CA ASN A 70 11.14 -17.92 -5.86
C ASN A 70 9.75 -17.29 -5.72
N LEU A 71 9.65 -16.28 -4.85
CA LEU A 71 8.43 -15.54 -4.62
C LEU A 71 8.14 -14.59 -5.79
N SER A 72 6.94 -14.70 -6.36
CA SER A 72 6.45 -13.86 -7.45
C SER A 72 5.96 -12.49 -6.95
N TRP A 73 6.87 -11.69 -6.42
CA TRP A 73 6.61 -10.31 -6.02
C TRP A 73 6.53 -9.39 -7.23
N ASN A 74 5.54 -8.51 -7.23
CA ASN A 74 5.28 -7.56 -8.30
C ASN A 74 5.02 -6.16 -7.73
N LEU A 75 5.46 -5.13 -8.46
CA LEU A 75 5.22 -3.72 -8.13
C LEU A 75 4.09 -3.16 -9.00
N ILE A 76 3.11 -2.49 -8.39
CA ILE A 76 2.05 -1.75 -9.09
C ILE A 76 2.42 -0.27 -9.07
N ARG A 77 3.04 0.22 -10.15
CA ARG A 77 3.59 1.59 -10.20
C ARG A 77 2.53 2.69 -10.09
N GLU A 78 1.36 2.43 -10.65
CA GLU A 78 0.23 3.35 -10.63
C GLU A 78 -0.54 3.29 -9.30
N GLY A 79 -0.28 2.26 -8.49
CA GLY A 79 -0.98 1.98 -7.23
C GLY A 79 -0.35 2.64 -6.02
N ASP A 80 0.64 3.50 -6.22
CA ASP A 80 1.33 4.20 -5.15
C ASP A 80 0.34 5.02 -4.30
N LEU A 81 0.37 4.78 -2.98
CA LEU A 81 -0.44 5.52 -2.01
C LEU A 81 -0.07 7.01 -2.08
N PRO A 82 -0.99 7.98 -2.09
CA PRO A 82 -0.66 9.40 -2.31
C PRO A 82 0.01 10.06 -1.09
N ILE A 83 0.06 9.35 0.04
CA ILE A 83 0.65 9.80 1.29
C ILE A 83 1.67 8.80 1.80
N TYR A 84 2.46 9.21 2.77
CA TYR A 84 3.20 8.29 3.62
C TYR A 84 2.37 7.99 4.86
N THR A 85 2.24 6.71 5.20
CA THR A 85 1.64 6.31 6.48
C THR A 85 2.29 5.04 7.00
N LEU A 86 2.20 4.86 8.31
CA LEU A 86 2.58 3.64 9.01
C LEU A 86 1.62 3.42 10.18
N GLY A 87 1.37 2.15 10.51
CA GLY A 87 0.48 1.79 11.63
C GLY A 87 -0.96 2.24 11.41
N SER A 88 -1.38 2.43 10.16
CA SER A 88 -2.78 2.53 9.80
C SER A 88 -3.44 1.16 9.80
N THR A 89 -4.75 1.11 9.57
CA THR A 89 -5.47 -0.14 9.31
C THR A 89 -6.04 -0.13 7.89
N SER A 90 -6.07 -1.30 7.26
CA SER A 90 -6.64 -1.50 5.94
C SER A 90 -7.74 -2.55 5.97
N ILE A 91 -8.86 -2.28 5.29
CA ILE A 91 -10.03 -3.15 5.26
C ILE A 91 -10.52 -3.25 3.82
N VAL A 92 -10.88 -4.44 3.36
CA VAL A 92 -11.39 -4.66 1.99
C VAL A 92 -12.92 -4.57 2.00
N SER A 93 -13.51 -3.98 0.96
CA SER A 93 -14.96 -3.96 0.76
C SER A 93 -15.53 -5.37 0.52
N LEU A 94 -16.82 -5.56 0.79
CA LEU A 94 -17.48 -6.86 0.68
C LEU A 94 -17.47 -7.44 -0.75
N ASP A 95 -17.40 -6.58 -1.76
CA ASP A 95 -17.30 -6.95 -3.18
C ASP A 95 -15.85 -7.07 -3.68
N ASN A 96 -14.85 -6.94 -2.80
CA ASN A 96 -13.42 -6.98 -3.12
C ASN A 96 -12.96 -5.93 -4.15
N SER A 97 -13.73 -4.85 -4.38
CA SER A 97 -13.35 -3.80 -5.33
C SER A 97 -12.52 -2.67 -4.71
N THR A 98 -12.61 -2.48 -3.40
CA THR A 98 -12.09 -1.30 -2.73
C THR A 98 -11.32 -1.66 -1.46
N ILE A 99 -10.15 -1.04 -1.27
CA ILE A 99 -9.43 -1.08 0.00
C ILE A 99 -9.62 0.25 0.72
N PHE A 100 -10.18 0.22 1.92
CA PHE A 100 -10.20 1.34 2.85
C PHE A 100 -8.91 1.36 3.63
N LEU A 101 -8.24 2.51 3.70
CA LEU A 101 -7.08 2.77 4.54
C LEU A 101 -7.43 3.86 5.53
N ILE A 102 -7.29 3.59 6.83
CA ILE A 102 -7.76 4.49 7.89
C ILE A 102 -6.65 4.77 8.92
N GLY A 103 -6.40 6.05 9.14
CA GLY A 103 -5.50 6.59 10.16
C GLY A 103 -4.01 6.27 9.94
N GLY A 104 -3.28 6.07 11.05
CA GLY A 104 -1.83 5.88 11.07
C GLY A 104 -1.06 7.19 11.22
N TYR A 105 0.27 7.12 11.24
CA TYR A 105 1.13 8.31 11.25
C TYR A 105 1.26 8.84 9.83
N MET A 106 0.34 9.73 9.45
CA MET A 106 0.20 10.21 8.08
C MET A 106 1.06 11.43 7.84
N ALA A 107 1.81 11.43 6.73
CA ALA A 107 2.63 12.54 6.31
C ALA A 107 2.43 12.83 4.82
N ASN A 108 2.48 14.11 4.49
CA ASN A 108 2.51 14.57 3.11
C ASN A 108 3.84 14.16 2.47
N LYS A 109 3.79 13.60 1.26
CA LYS A 109 4.98 13.06 0.58
C LYS A 109 5.99 14.10 0.16
N ASP A 110 5.52 15.27 -0.24
CA ASP A 110 6.36 16.32 -0.80
C ASP A 110 7.14 17.04 0.30
N THR A 111 6.48 17.25 1.43
CA THR A 111 7.03 18.01 2.57
C THR A 111 7.59 17.12 3.68
N ASN A 112 7.20 15.84 3.74
CA ASN A 112 7.46 14.91 4.84
C ASN A 112 6.94 15.41 6.21
N VAL A 113 5.97 16.33 6.21
CA VAL A 113 5.34 16.86 7.43
C VAL A 113 4.09 16.04 7.75
N TYR A 114 3.85 15.79 9.04
CA TYR A 114 2.62 15.12 9.49
C TYR A 114 1.38 15.90 9.05
N ASP A 115 0.45 15.20 8.41
CA ASP A 115 -0.78 15.76 7.87
C ASP A 115 -1.93 14.80 8.16
N PHE A 116 -2.86 15.25 9.01
CA PHE A 116 -4.04 14.51 9.43
C PHE A 116 -5.33 15.13 8.88
N SER A 117 -5.22 16.01 7.87
CA SER A 117 -6.39 16.63 7.22
C SER A 117 -7.32 15.61 6.56
N ASN A 118 -6.77 14.49 6.12
CA ASN A 118 -7.50 13.36 5.56
C ASN A 118 -7.06 12.07 6.27
N LEU A 119 -7.99 11.45 7.00
CA LEU A 119 -7.72 10.22 7.75
C LEU A 119 -8.09 8.95 6.99
N VAL A 120 -8.77 9.08 5.84
CA VAL A 120 -9.25 7.94 5.07
C VAL A 120 -8.88 8.09 3.62
N TYR A 121 -8.37 7.00 3.06
CA TYR A 121 -8.10 6.84 1.64
C TYR A 121 -8.76 5.56 1.17
N THR A 122 -9.23 5.56 -0.08
CA THR A 122 -9.81 4.39 -0.73
C THR A 122 -9.02 4.05 -1.98
N TYR A 123 -8.66 2.79 -2.15
CA TYR A 123 -8.03 2.29 -3.35
C TYR A 123 -9.04 1.50 -4.16
N ASP A 124 -9.30 1.94 -5.39
CA ASP A 124 -10.08 1.19 -6.36
C ASP A 124 -9.16 0.16 -7.04
N TYR A 125 -9.46 -1.12 -6.82
CA TYR A 125 -8.64 -2.23 -7.29
C TYR A 125 -8.63 -2.37 -8.82
N LEU A 126 -9.74 -2.05 -9.48
CA LEU A 126 -9.88 -2.19 -10.94
C LEU A 126 -9.09 -1.12 -11.68
N THR A 127 -9.12 0.11 -11.18
CA THR A 127 -8.47 1.27 -11.80
C THR A 127 -7.08 1.53 -11.23
N SER A 128 -6.71 0.85 -10.16
CA SER A 128 -5.45 1.04 -9.42
C SER A 128 -5.25 2.48 -8.93
N LYS A 129 -6.31 3.12 -8.44
CA LYS A 129 -6.27 4.54 -8.04
C LYS A 129 -6.69 4.74 -6.60
N TRP A 130 -5.93 5.59 -5.90
CA TRP A 130 -6.30 6.10 -4.60
C TRP A 130 -7.15 7.36 -4.72
N THR A 131 -8.19 7.47 -3.89
CA THR A 131 -9.03 8.66 -3.75
C THR A 131 -9.35 8.93 -2.29
N THR A 132 -9.69 10.18 -1.99
CA THR A 132 -10.20 10.59 -0.67
C THR A 132 -11.72 10.59 -0.71
N PRO A 133 -12.41 9.69 0.02
CA PRO A 133 -13.86 9.70 0.08
C PRO A 133 -14.38 10.90 0.86
N SER A 134 -15.60 11.34 0.56
CA SER A 134 -16.32 12.28 1.42
C SER A 134 -16.84 11.54 2.65
N ILE A 135 -16.47 12.01 3.84
CA ILE A 135 -16.87 11.40 5.11
C ILE A 135 -17.66 12.41 5.92
N THR A 136 -18.75 11.94 6.51
CA THR A 136 -19.55 12.72 7.46
C THR A 136 -19.19 12.33 8.90
N GLY A 137 -19.08 13.32 9.78
CA GLY A 137 -18.74 13.13 11.19
C GLY A 137 -17.24 13.15 11.47
N ASP A 138 -16.90 13.08 12.74
CA ASP A 138 -15.52 13.20 13.21
C ASP A 138 -14.86 11.81 13.32
N ILE A 139 -13.81 11.59 12.53
CA ILE A 139 -12.94 10.42 12.71
C ILE A 139 -11.82 10.80 13.68
N PRO A 140 -11.65 10.06 14.80
CA PRO A 140 -10.57 10.34 15.72
C PRO A 140 -9.21 10.03 15.09
N ILE A 141 -8.25 10.93 15.29
CA ILE A 141 -6.85 10.69 14.91
C ILE A 141 -6.31 9.54 15.77
N ARG A 142 -5.98 8.42 15.12
CA ARG A 142 -5.54 7.20 15.78
C ARG A 142 -4.46 6.49 14.95
N GLN A 143 -3.59 5.71 15.59
CA GLN A 143 -2.55 4.88 14.98
C GLN A 143 -2.47 3.53 15.68
N GLN A 144 -1.72 2.60 15.08
CA GLN A 144 -1.48 1.25 15.57
C GLN A 144 -2.80 0.52 15.90
N MET A 145 -3.81 0.76 15.06
CA MET A 145 -5.16 0.26 15.24
C MET A 145 -5.40 -0.99 14.39
N THR A 146 -6.51 -1.66 14.64
CA THR A 146 -7.05 -2.72 13.79
C THR A 146 -8.48 -2.39 13.44
N GLY A 147 -8.93 -2.76 12.26
CA GLY A 147 -10.33 -2.67 11.91
C GLY A 147 -10.82 -3.88 11.13
N VAL A 148 -12.14 -3.99 11.10
CA VAL A 148 -12.90 -5.08 10.47
C VAL A 148 -14.15 -4.50 9.83
N ILE A 149 -14.74 -5.25 8.90
CA ILE A 149 -16.02 -4.93 8.27
C ILE A 149 -17.00 -6.05 8.58
N ASP A 150 -18.26 -5.71 8.87
CA ASP A 150 -19.34 -6.69 8.97
C ASP A 150 -20.06 -6.90 7.62
N ASP A 151 -20.92 -7.91 7.56
CA ASP A 151 -21.69 -8.24 6.36
C ASP A 151 -22.68 -7.14 5.93
N SER A 152 -22.94 -6.14 6.79
CA SER A 152 -23.76 -4.97 6.47
C SER A 152 -22.94 -3.82 5.88
N GLY A 153 -21.61 -3.97 5.79
CA GLY A 153 -20.70 -2.97 5.27
C GLY A 153 -20.27 -1.92 6.31
N ILE A 154 -20.53 -2.16 7.60
CA ILE A 154 -20.10 -1.26 8.67
C ILE A 154 -18.65 -1.59 9.06
N LEU A 155 -17.80 -0.57 9.05
CA LEU A 155 -16.40 -0.68 9.48
C LEU A 155 -16.28 -0.39 10.98
N TYR A 156 -15.64 -1.29 11.72
CA TYR A 156 -15.34 -1.13 13.13
C TYR A 156 -13.82 -1.00 13.32
N ILE A 157 -13.40 -0.08 14.18
CA ILE A 157 -11.99 0.18 14.47
C ILE A 157 -11.77 -0.01 15.97
N PHE A 158 -10.73 -0.76 16.32
CA PHE A 158 -10.40 -1.15 17.68
C PHE A 158 -8.94 -0.83 18.04
N GLY A 159 -8.72 -0.62 19.33
CA GLY A 159 -7.40 -0.43 19.91
C GLY A 159 -6.71 0.84 19.44
N GLY A 160 -5.40 0.77 19.27
CA GLY A 160 -4.58 1.90 18.83
C GLY A 160 -4.36 2.99 19.86
N VAL A 161 -3.54 3.95 19.47
CA VAL A 161 -3.12 5.10 20.27
C VAL A 161 -3.51 6.40 19.56
N THR A 162 -3.84 7.43 20.34
CA THR A 162 -4.01 8.79 19.81
C THR A 162 -2.65 9.46 19.72
N VAL A 163 -2.45 10.35 18.74
CA VAL A 163 -1.33 11.30 18.84
C VAL A 163 -1.67 12.26 19.98
N THR A 164 -1.20 11.98 21.19
CA THR A 164 -1.08 13.04 22.18
C THR A 164 -0.03 14.00 21.63
N ASN A 165 -0.45 15.21 21.28
CA ASN A 165 0.38 16.28 20.77
C ASN A 165 1.81 16.22 21.34
N ILE A 166 2.77 15.90 20.47
CA ILE A 166 4.20 16.22 20.71
C ILE A 166 4.39 17.76 20.81
N LEU A 167 3.34 18.55 20.60
CA LEU A 167 3.29 20.01 20.71
C LEU A 167 2.56 20.57 21.97
N ASP A 168 1.94 19.75 22.84
CA ASP A 168 1.22 20.27 24.04
C ASP A 168 2.06 20.37 25.32
N LYS A 169 3.39 20.22 25.22
CA LYS A 169 4.33 20.61 26.28
C LYS A 169 5.51 21.26 25.56
N ILE A 170 5.72 22.58 25.62
CA ILE A 170 6.10 23.35 26.81
C ILE A 170 5.53 24.76 26.70
N THR A 171 4.64 25.15 27.60
CA THR A 171 4.53 26.55 28.04
C THR A 171 5.06 26.57 29.47
N MET A 172 6.28 27.07 29.66
CA MET A 172 6.72 27.48 31.00
C MET A 172 6.12 28.86 31.24
N THR A 173 5.20 28.95 32.19
CA THR A 173 4.92 30.21 32.90
C THR A 173 5.98 30.44 33.95
#